data_AF-A0A2S9PWU3-F1
#
_entry.id   AF-A0A2S9PWU3-F1
#
_cell.length_a   1.000
_cell.length_b   1.000
_cell.length_c   1.000
_cell.angle_alpha   90.00
_cell.angle_beta   90.00
_cell.angle_gamma   90.00
#
_symmetry.space_group_name_H-M   'P 1'
#
loop_
_entity.id
_entity.type
_entity.pdbx_description
1 polymer ?
#
loop_
_entity_poly.entity_id
_entity_poly.type
_entity_poly.pdbx_seq_one_letter_code
_entity_poly.pdbx_strand_id
1 'polypeptide(L)'
;MADVSAAAGSTAEPNAEKSTFRPVFAVGYLAAEAAREVEAHFQHAIAPATVDFDFGEISRAAAAIPGATTVKIVRGWGLQETAPVNVMVLSLREAVRQSLPEGQGGDALFWERAEAALADVFTGLAGERGTHLSFYEEEPDRTSYYYDLLFALDEDRGGAEAAGDAGGPAALLAIAFCVNVSVGLGPDAVRALALGDTAHFTIRLNAITVRREPVPVPA
;
A
#
# COMPACT_ATOMS: atom_id res chain seq x y z
N MET A 1 -54.98 -3.45 27.74
CA MET A 1 -55.13 -2.32 26.80
C MET A 1 -54.57 -1.09 27.50
N ALA A 2 -53.45 -0.48 27.12
CA ALA A 2 -52.55 -0.68 26.01
C ALA A 2 -51.11 -0.41 26.47
N ASP A 3 -50.19 -1.16 25.89
CA ASP A 3 -48.74 -1.11 26.00
C ASP A 3 -48.22 0.07 25.15
N VAL A 4 -47.32 0.89 25.68
CA VAL A 4 -46.54 1.84 24.87
C VAL A 4 -45.09 1.75 25.33
N SER A 5 -44.43 0.68 24.89
CA SER A 5 -42.98 0.59 24.82
C SER A 5 -42.50 1.43 23.64
N ALA A 6 -41.82 2.54 23.93
CA ALA A 6 -41.18 3.38 22.92
C ALA A 6 -39.99 2.63 22.33
N ALA A 7 -40.06 2.38 21.02
CA ALA A 7 -38.98 1.83 20.22
C ALA A 7 -37.74 2.71 20.32
N ALA A 8 -36.67 2.17 20.89
CA ALA A 8 -35.32 2.70 20.71
C ALA A 8 -34.96 2.52 19.23
N GLY A 9 -34.78 3.64 18.54
CA GLY A 9 -34.20 3.67 17.20
C GLY A 9 -32.82 3.02 17.25
N SER A 10 -32.69 1.89 16.57
CA SER A 10 -31.40 1.32 16.21
C SER A 10 -30.76 2.28 15.21
N THR A 11 -29.90 3.16 15.72
CA THR A 11 -28.94 3.88 14.89
C THR A 11 -28.04 2.82 14.28
N ALA A 12 -28.24 2.52 13.00
CA ALA A 12 -27.33 1.68 12.24
C ALA A 12 -25.94 2.32 12.32
N GLU A 13 -24.98 1.61 12.93
CA GLU A 13 -23.57 1.94 12.80
C GLU A 13 -23.23 2.00 11.30
N PRO A 14 -22.47 3.00 10.83
CA PRO A 14 -22.02 3.00 9.44
C PRO A 14 -21.25 1.70 9.24
N ASN A 15 -21.71 0.88 8.29
CA ASN A 15 -21.03 -0.33 7.87
C ASN A 15 -19.63 0.10 7.41
N ALA A 16 -18.67 -0.06 8.31
CA ALA A 16 -17.36 0.51 8.16
C ALA A 16 -16.64 -0.30 7.09
N GLU A 17 -16.68 0.21 5.87
CA GLU A 17 -16.15 -0.49 4.70
C GLU A 17 -14.64 -0.65 4.89
N LYS A 18 -14.16 -1.89 4.79
CA LYS A 18 -12.74 -2.20 4.99
C LYS A 18 -11.91 -1.55 3.88
N SER A 19 -10.76 -0.97 4.24
CA SER A 19 -9.84 -0.38 3.25
C SER A 19 -9.28 -1.47 2.33
N THR A 20 -9.00 -1.08 1.09
CA THR A 20 -8.41 -1.92 0.03
C THR A 20 -7.02 -1.42 -0.28
N PHE A 21 -6.17 -2.27 -0.85
CA PHE A 21 -4.92 -1.81 -1.42
C PHE A 21 -5.10 -1.47 -2.90
N ARG A 22 -4.47 -0.38 -3.35
CA ARG A 22 -4.28 -0.11 -4.78
C ARG A 22 -3.09 -0.95 -5.29
N PRO A 23 -3.29 -1.87 -6.25
CA PRO A 23 -2.23 -2.75 -6.74
C PRO A 23 -1.25 -2.03 -7.69
N VAL A 24 0.04 -2.31 -7.53
CA VAL A 24 1.15 -1.83 -8.36
C VAL A 24 2.03 -3.01 -8.72
N PHE A 25 1.69 -3.70 -9.81
CA PHE A 25 2.38 -4.93 -10.21
C PHE A 25 3.39 -4.66 -11.30
N ALA A 26 4.58 -5.22 -11.16
CA ALA A 26 5.63 -5.31 -12.17
C ALA A 26 6.16 -6.75 -12.18
N VAL A 27 5.30 -7.66 -12.63
CA VAL A 27 5.57 -9.11 -12.65
C VAL A 27 5.44 -9.63 -14.08
N GLY A 28 6.22 -10.66 -14.38
CA GLY A 28 6.10 -11.41 -15.63
C GLY A 28 4.75 -12.13 -15.74
N TYR A 29 4.40 -12.53 -16.97
CA TYR A 29 3.13 -13.22 -17.27
C TYR A 29 2.87 -14.44 -16.38
N LEU A 30 3.92 -15.22 -16.07
CA LEU A 30 3.82 -16.44 -15.25
C LEU A 30 3.51 -16.16 -13.77
N ALA A 31 3.84 -14.96 -13.27
CA ALA A 31 3.63 -14.58 -11.87
C ALA A 31 2.39 -13.68 -11.69
N ALA A 32 1.70 -13.30 -12.78
CA ALA A 32 0.54 -12.40 -12.74
C ALA A 32 -0.62 -12.97 -11.91
N GLU A 33 -0.96 -14.26 -12.09
CA GLU A 33 -2.01 -14.91 -11.31
C GLU A 33 -1.61 -15.02 -9.83
N ALA A 34 -0.36 -15.35 -9.56
CA ALA A 34 0.15 -15.42 -8.18
C ALA A 34 0.08 -14.07 -7.47
N ALA A 35 0.34 -12.96 -8.19
CA ALA A 35 0.20 -11.60 -7.66
C ALA A 35 -1.28 -11.25 -7.37
N ARG A 36 -2.22 -11.69 -8.21
CA ARG A 36 -3.67 -11.52 -7.98
C ARG A 36 -4.18 -12.30 -6.79
N GLU A 37 -3.69 -13.52 -6.58
CA GLU A 37 -4.03 -14.31 -5.40
C GLU A 37 -3.49 -13.65 -4.13
N VAL A 38 -2.24 -13.17 -4.14
CA VAL A 38 -1.66 -12.42 -3.02
C VAL A 38 -2.47 -11.15 -2.74
N GLU A 39 -2.86 -10.41 -3.78
CA GLU A 39 -3.73 -9.25 -3.67
C GLU A 39 -5.02 -9.59 -2.96
N ALA A 40 -5.73 -10.64 -3.38
CA ALA A 40 -7.00 -11.04 -2.77
C ALA A 40 -6.90 -11.32 -1.26
N HIS A 41 -5.75 -11.79 -0.78
CA HIS A 41 -5.51 -12.00 0.66
C HIS A 41 -5.29 -10.70 1.43
N PHE A 42 -4.69 -9.69 0.81
CA PHE A 42 -4.50 -8.37 1.41
C PHE A 42 -5.72 -7.47 1.26
N GLN A 43 -6.59 -7.72 0.28
CA GLN A 43 -7.83 -6.96 0.16
C GLN A 43 -8.68 -7.16 1.42
N HIS A 44 -9.13 -6.04 1.99
CA HIS A 44 -9.90 -6.01 3.23
C HIS A 44 -9.14 -6.52 4.48
N ALA A 45 -7.80 -6.57 4.42
CA ALA A 45 -6.93 -6.82 5.57
C ALA A 45 -6.65 -5.56 6.41
N ILE A 46 -7.22 -4.42 6.02
CA ILE A 46 -7.10 -3.17 6.75
C ILE A 46 -8.48 -2.85 7.34
N ALA A 47 -8.50 -2.67 8.66
CA ALA A 47 -9.64 -2.14 9.39
C ALA A 47 -10.12 -0.82 8.75
N PRO A 48 -11.38 -0.45 8.95
CA PRO A 48 -11.88 0.84 8.47
C PRO A 48 -10.96 1.97 8.93
N ALA A 49 -10.74 2.96 8.07
CA ALA A 49 -9.78 4.06 8.23
C ALA A 49 -9.94 4.94 9.48
N THR A 50 -10.89 4.62 10.36
CA THR A 50 -11.14 5.27 11.64
C THR A 50 -10.33 4.66 12.80
N VAL A 51 -9.66 3.52 12.59
CA VAL A 51 -8.83 2.84 13.60
C VAL A 51 -7.37 2.96 13.22
N ASP A 52 -6.54 3.42 14.17
CA ASP A 52 -5.08 3.38 14.07
C ASP A 52 -4.62 2.07 13.42
N PHE A 53 -3.75 2.19 12.41
CA PHE A 53 -3.14 1.10 11.65
C PHE A 53 -3.04 -0.22 12.45
N ASP A 54 -3.90 -1.21 12.14
CA ASP A 54 -3.86 -2.52 12.78
C ASP A 54 -2.83 -3.41 12.06
N PHE A 55 -1.57 -3.27 12.49
CA PHE A 55 -0.48 -4.15 12.05
C PHE A 55 -0.85 -5.63 12.22
N GLY A 56 -1.65 -5.97 13.24
CA GLY A 56 -2.09 -7.32 13.51
C GLY A 56 -2.94 -7.90 12.38
N GLU A 57 -3.85 -7.12 11.80
CA GLU A 57 -4.67 -7.58 10.66
C GLU A 57 -3.82 -7.83 9.41
N ILE A 58 -2.95 -6.90 9.04
CA ILE A 58 -2.08 -7.05 7.87
C ILE A 58 -1.10 -8.21 8.06
N SER A 59 -0.58 -8.40 9.28
CA SER A 59 0.27 -9.54 9.60
C SER A 59 -0.47 -10.87 9.53
N ARG A 60 -1.76 -10.91 9.92
CA ARG A 60 -2.60 -12.12 9.80
C ARG A 60 -2.90 -12.42 8.34
N ALA A 61 -3.19 -11.40 7.54
CA ALA A 61 -3.40 -11.56 6.10
C ALA A 61 -2.14 -12.10 5.41
N ALA A 62 -0.97 -11.53 5.72
CA ALA A 62 0.31 -12.01 5.20
C ALA A 62 0.57 -13.49 5.56
N ALA A 63 0.29 -13.89 6.81
CA ALA A 63 0.47 -15.26 7.27
C ALA A 63 -0.54 -16.25 6.66
N ALA A 64 -1.68 -15.77 6.16
CA ALA A 64 -2.72 -16.59 5.55
C ALA A 64 -2.45 -16.91 4.07
N ILE A 65 -1.44 -16.27 3.44
CA ILE A 65 -1.11 -16.48 2.03
C ILE A 65 -0.45 -17.86 1.85
N PRO A 66 -1.03 -18.76 1.03
CA PRO A 66 -0.45 -20.08 0.80
C PRO A 66 0.92 -20.02 0.11
N GLY A 67 1.89 -20.73 0.70
CA GLY A 67 3.25 -20.83 0.13
C GLY A 67 4.06 -19.53 0.23
N ALA A 68 3.59 -18.55 1.00
CA ALA A 68 4.33 -17.33 1.27
C ALA A 68 4.97 -17.32 2.66
N THR A 69 6.04 -16.57 2.78
CA THR A 69 6.74 -16.30 4.03
C THR A 69 6.99 -14.80 4.16
N THR A 70 6.81 -14.24 5.35
CA THR A 70 7.17 -12.84 5.60
C THR A 70 8.69 -12.72 5.66
N VAL A 71 9.26 -11.95 4.75
CA VAL A 71 10.72 -11.78 4.62
C VAL A 71 11.21 -10.45 5.17
N LYS A 72 10.34 -9.43 5.25
CA LYS A 72 10.70 -8.13 5.81
C LYS A 72 9.50 -7.41 6.40
N ILE A 73 9.74 -6.65 7.46
CA ILE A 73 8.74 -5.80 8.11
C ILE A 73 9.40 -4.45 8.38
N VAL A 74 8.75 -3.37 7.95
CA VAL A 74 9.08 -1.99 8.32
C VAL A 74 7.96 -1.47 9.22
N ARG A 75 8.30 -1.04 10.44
CA ARG A 75 7.32 -0.44 11.36
C ARG A 75 7.75 0.96 11.76
N GLY A 76 6.80 1.89 11.74
CA GLY A 76 6.99 3.24 12.25
C GLY A 76 8.04 4.04 11.49
N TRP A 77 8.23 3.78 10.19
CA TRP A 77 9.00 4.71 9.37
C TRP A 77 8.26 6.04 9.38
N GLY A 78 9.00 7.13 9.55
CA GLY A 78 8.41 8.44 9.73
C GLY A 78 9.27 9.54 9.15
N LEU A 79 8.59 10.53 8.58
CA LEU A 79 9.20 11.74 8.05
C LEU A 79 8.34 12.91 8.47
N GLN A 80 8.97 14.00 8.90
CA GLN A 80 8.29 15.27 9.12
C GLN A 80 9.16 16.38 8.55
N GLU A 81 8.69 17.04 7.49
CA GLU A 81 9.50 17.97 6.73
C GLU A 81 8.62 19.00 6.01
N THR A 82 9.16 20.20 5.78
CA THR A 82 8.59 21.17 4.86
C THR A 82 9.39 21.12 3.56
N ALA A 83 8.84 20.50 2.53
CA ALA A 83 9.54 20.23 1.29
C ALA A 83 8.55 20.14 0.10
N PRO A 84 9.06 20.21 -1.14
CA PRO A 84 8.27 19.93 -2.33
C PRO A 84 7.72 18.48 -2.36
N VAL A 85 6.56 18.28 -2.98
CA VAL A 85 5.91 16.96 -3.12
C VAL A 85 6.85 15.94 -3.76
N ASN A 86 7.62 16.30 -4.79
CA ASN A 86 8.56 15.37 -5.42
C ASN A 86 9.66 14.85 -4.45
N VAL A 87 10.04 15.63 -3.44
CA VAL A 87 10.96 15.16 -2.38
C VAL A 87 10.27 14.10 -1.52
N MET A 88 8.98 14.26 -1.21
CA MET A 88 8.22 13.25 -0.47
C MET A 88 8.07 11.95 -1.25
N VAL A 89 7.87 12.03 -2.58
CA VAL A 89 7.86 10.86 -3.47
C VAL A 89 9.19 10.11 -3.41
N LEU A 90 10.33 10.80 -3.48
CA LEU A 90 11.65 10.19 -3.35
C LEU A 90 11.86 9.52 -1.97
N SER A 91 11.38 10.16 -0.90
CA SER A 91 11.42 9.59 0.45
C SER A 91 10.59 8.31 0.57
N LEU A 92 9.39 8.27 -0.02
CA LEU A 92 8.59 7.03 -0.06
C LEU A 92 9.23 5.96 -0.94
N ARG A 93 9.86 6.34 -2.06
CA ARG A 93 10.59 5.40 -2.92
C ARG A 93 11.74 4.74 -2.15
N GLU A 94 12.45 5.51 -1.35
CA GLU A 94 13.48 5.00 -0.45
C GLU A 94 12.88 4.05 0.60
N ALA A 95 11.68 4.35 1.13
CA ALA A 95 11.00 3.45 2.04
C ALA A 95 10.55 2.13 1.37
N VAL A 96 10.15 2.15 0.10
CA VAL A 96 9.93 0.94 -0.71
C VAL A 96 11.22 0.14 -0.84
N ARG A 97 12.35 0.80 -1.16
CA ARG A 97 13.67 0.15 -1.22
C ARG A 97 14.06 -0.49 0.11
N GLN A 98 13.81 0.19 1.21
CA GLN A 98 14.03 -0.34 2.56
C GLN A 98 13.07 -1.46 2.92
N SER A 99 11.94 -1.61 2.23
CA SER A 99 11.00 -2.72 2.44
C SER A 99 11.40 -3.98 1.68
N LEU A 100 12.24 -3.86 0.65
CA LEU A 100 12.77 -5.01 -0.10
C LEU A 100 13.93 -5.71 0.63
N PRO A 101 14.10 -7.04 0.46
CA PRO A 101 15.33 -7.73 0.86
C PRO A 101 16.57 -7.15 0.16
N GLU A 102 17.76 -7.37 0.73
CA GLU A 102 19.01 -6.89 0.12
C GLU A 102 19.23 -7.48 -1.29
N GLY A 103 19.71 -6.65 -2.21
CA GLY A 103 19.98 -7.06 -3.59
C GLY A 103 18.73 -7.18 -4.48
N GLN A 104 17.54 -6.86 -3.97
CA GLN A 104 16.29 -6.85 -4.72
C GLN A 104 15.93 -5.44 -5.22
N GLY A 105 15.11 -5.39 -6.28
CA GLY A 105 14.69 -4.14 -6.92
C GLY A 105 15.63 -3.69 -8.04
N GLY A 106 16.18 -4.63 -8.80
CA GLY A 106 16.96 -4.36 -10.01
C GLY A 106 16.10 -4.03 -11.23
N ASP A 107 14.81 -4.38 -11.22
CA ASP A 107 13.90 -4.14 -12.34
C ASP A 107 13.53 -2.65 -12.48
N ALA A 108 13.89 -2.06 -13.63
CA ALA A 108 13.56 -0.68 -13.96
C ALA A 108 12.05 -0.46 -14.13
N LEU A 109 11.32 -1.45 -14.67
CA LEU A 109 9.88 -1.35 -14.87
C LEU A 109 9.14 -1.26 -13.53
N PHE A 110 9.60 -2.02 -12.53
CA PHE A 110 9.11 -1.90 -11.16
C PHE A 110 9.24 -0.48 -10.63
N TRP A 111 10.42 0.12 -10.73
CA TRP A 111 10.65 1.48 -10.21
C TRP A 111 9.87 2.55 -10.96
N GLU A 112 9.69 2.43 -12.27
CA GLU A 112 8.84 3.34 -13.05
C GLU A 112 7.39 3.32 -12.54
N ARG A 113 6.82 2.12 -12.38
CA ARG A 113 5.44 1.96 -11.87
C ARG A 113 5.32 2.39 -10.41
N ALA A 114 6.32 2.08 -9.60
CA ALA A 114 6.34 2.46 -8.20
C ALA A 114 6.40 3.98 -8.05
N GLU A 115 7.27 4.67 -8.78
CA GLU A 115 7.40 6.13 -8.70
C GLU A 115 6.11 6.85 -9.13
N ALA A 116 5.44 6.36 -10.19
CA ALA A 116 4.14 6.88 -10.59
C ALA A 116 3.07 6.67 -9.51
N ALA A 117 2.97 5.47 -8.94
CA ALA A 117 2.00 5.19 -7.87
C ALA A 117 2.29 5.97 -6.58
N LEU A 118 3.57 6.22 -6.28
CA LEU A 118 3.99 7.03 -5.14
C LEU A 118 3.70 8.52 -5.35
N ALA A 119 3.71 9.02 -6.58
CA ALA A 119 3.26 10.37 -6.91
C ALA A 119 1.74 10.54 -6.69
N ASP A 120 0.96 9.51 -7.01
CA ASP A 120 -0.50 9.50 -6.80
C ASP A 120 -0.89 9.49 -5.31
N VAL A 121 0.05 9.19 -4.39
CA VAL A 121 -0.17 9.33 -2.94
C VAL A 121 -0.42 10.79 -2.55
N PHE A 122 0.17 11.74 -3.29
CA PHE A 122 0.11 13.17 -2.95
C PHE A 122 -0.66 14.00 -3.97
N THR A 123 -0.77 13.55 -5.21
CA THR A 123 -1.31 14.32 -6.34
C THR A 123 -2.53 13.63 -6.92
N GLY A 124 -3.39 14.39 -7.61
CA GLY A 124 -4.57 13.82 -8.27
C GLY A 124 -5.65 13.28 -7.32
N LEU A 125 -5.55 13.53 -6.01
CA LEU A 125 -6.41 12.98 -4.97
C LEU A 125 -7.90 13.30 -5.17
N ALA A 126 -8.24 14.39 -5.86
CA ALA A 126 -9.63 14.73 -6.21
C ALA A 126 -10.29 13.71 -7.17
N GLY A 127 -9.49 13.03 -7.99
CA GLY A 127 -9.96 12.09 -9.01
C GLY A 127 -9.90 10.62 -8.60
N GLU A 128 -9.24 10.32 -7.48
CA GLU A 128 -9.08 8.97 -6.96
C GLU A 128 -10.41 8.36 -6.54
N ARG A 129 -10.57 7.05 -6.80
CA ARG A 129 -11.77 6.28 -6.46
C ARG A 129 -11.35 4.96 -5.87
N GLY A 130 -11.90 4.61 -4.71
CA GLY A 130 -11.58 3.37 -4.01
C GLY A 130 -11.39 3.63 -2.52
N THR A 131 -11.34 2.57 -1.73
CA THR A 131 -11.16 2.68 -0.27
C THR A 131 -9.68 2.64 0.13
N HIS A 132 -8.76 2.55 -0.85
CA HIS A 132 -7.31 2.67 -0.62
C HIS A 132 -6.88 4.07 -0.20
N LEU A 133 -7.68 5.08 -0.51
CA LEU A 133 -7.53 6.45 -0.04
C LEU A 133 -8.67 6.74 0.94
N SER A 134 -8.34 7.16 2.15
CA SER A 134 -9.34 7.57 3.12
C SER A 134 -8.90 8.79 3.94
N PHE A 135 -9.64 9.88 3.78
CA PHE A 135 -9.52 11.08 4.61
C PHE A 135 -10.19 10.84 5.96
N TYR A 136 -9.48 11.07 7.05
CA TYR A 136 -10.01 10.91 8.41
C TYR A 136 -9.97 12.21 9.23
N GLU A 137 -9.30 13.25 8.71
CA GLU A 137 -9.22 14.56 9.34
C GLU A 137 -9.13 15.64 8.25
N GLU A 138 -10.07 16.58 8.28
CA GLU A 138 -10.16 17.67 7.30
C GLU A 138 -10.48 18.98 8.05
N GLU A 139 -9.43 19.75 8.31
CA GLU A 139 -9.46 21.04 8.98
C GLU A 139 -9.00 22.15 8.02
N PRO A 140 -9.28 23.44 8.30
CA PRO A 140 -8.90 24.53 7.40
C PRO A 140 -7.40 24.64 7.10
N ASP A 141 -6.54 24.18 8.00
CA ASP A 141 -5.07 24.26 7.94
C ASP A 141 -4.39 22.88 8.00
N ARG A 142 -5.15 21.79 8.02
CA ARG A 142 -4.61 20.43 8.10
C ARG A 142 -5.54 19.41 7.46
N THR A 143 -4.96 18.51 6.67
CA THR A 143 -5.68 17.36 6.11
C THR A 143 -4.87 16.10 6.36
N SER A 144 -5.49 15.06 6.92
CA SER A 144 -4.86 13.76 7.15
C SER A 144 -5.63 12.64 6.46
N TYR A 145 -4.88 11.73 5.83
CA TYR A 145 -5.43 10.61 5.09
C TYR A 145 -4.52 9.38 5.11
N TYR A 146 -5.14 8.22 4.92
CA TYR A 146 -4.45 6.97 4.61
C TYR A 146 -4.38 6.77 3.09
N TYR A 147 -3.28 6.20 2.62
CA TYR A 147 -3.08 5.74 1.25
C TYR A 147 -2.38 4.38 1.24
N ASP A 148 -3.08 3.34 0.78
CA ASP A 148 -2.62 1.96 0.86
C ASP A 148 -2.25 1.40 -0.54
N LEU A 149 -1.00 0.97 -0.69
CA LEU A 149 -0.42 0.42 -1.93
C LEU A 149 0.00 -1.03 -1.74
N LEU A 150 -0.24 -1.87 -2.75
CA LEU A 150 0.27 -3.23 -2.80
C LEU A 150 1.23 -3.38 -3.99
N PHE A 151 2.53 -3.40 -3.70
CA PHE A 151 3.54 -3.65 -4.71
C PHE A 151 3.71 -5.15 -4.95
N ALA A 152 3.94 -5.57 -6.19
CA ALA A 152 4.34 -6.93 -6.51
C ALA A 152 5.40 -6.93 -7.61
N LEU A 153 6.46 -7.72 -7.43
CA LEU A 153 7.59 -7.83 -8.36
C LEU A 153 8.17 -9.26 -8.36
N ASP A 154 8.79 -9.65 -9.46
CA ASP A 154 9.58 -10.88 -9.52
C ASP A 154 10.84 -10.73 -8.65
N GLU A 155 11.19 -11.78 -7.91
CA GLU A 155 12.43 -11.84 -7.15
C GLU A 155 13.64 -11.89 -8.10
N ASP A 156 14.54 -10.92 -7.94
CA ASP A 156 15.80 -10.86 -8.66
C ASP A 156 16.65 -12.07 -8.29
N ARG A 157 17.04 -12.87 -9.30
CA ARG A 157 17.88 -14.06 -9.12
C ARG A 157 19.38 -13.79 -9.03
N GLY A 158 19.80 -12.54 -9.08
CA GLY A 158 21.19 -12.11 -8.91
C GLY A 158 22.18 -12.84 -9.84
N GLY A 159 22.41 -12.33 -11.05
CA GLY A 159 23.55 -12.78 -11.87
C GLY A 159 23.31 -12.77 -13.37
N ALA A 160 24.31 -12.28 -14.11
CA ALA A 160 24.39 -12.25 -15.56
C ALA A 160 24.59 -13.64 -16.18
N GLU A 161 23.72 -14.62 -15.89
CA GLU A 161 23.57 -15.88 -16.66
C GLU A 161 22.09 -16.37 -16.64
N ALA A 162 21.12 -15.48 -16.46
CA ALA A 162 19.69 -15.84 -16.48
C ALA A 162 19.03 -15.74 -17.88
N ALA A 163 19.83 -15.57 -18.93
CA ALA A 163 19.38 -15.59 -20.32
C ALA A 163 19.73 -16.94 -20.97
N GLY A 164 19.19 -18.01 -20.40
CA GLY A 164 19.17 -19.34 -21.00
C GLY A 164 17.83 -19.97 -20.65
N ASP A 165 17.19 -20.59 -21.63
CA ASP A 165 15.85 -21.23 -21.64
C ASP A 165 15.64 -22.36 -20.59
N ALA A 166 16.27 -22.29 -19.42
CA ALA A 166 16.23 -23.27 -18.34
C ALA A 166 15.84 -22.69 -16.97
N GLY A 167 15.44 -21.41 -16.89
CA GLY A 167 15.04 -20.77 -15.64
C GLY A 167 13.55 -20.96 -15.34
N GLY A 168 13.19 -21.83 -14.40
CA GLY A 168 11.80 -21.94 -13.90
C GLY A 168 11.26 -20.59 -13.36
N PRO A 169 9.96 -20.48 -13.06
CA PRO A 169 9.33 -19.23 -12.59
C PRO A 169 10.06 -18.63 -11.38
N ALA A 170 10.29 -17.31 -11.37
CA ALA A 170 10.87 -16.59 -10.23
C ALA A 170 9.89 -16.59 -9.04
N ALA A 171 10.42 -16.49 -7.82
CA ALA A 171 9.56 -16.25 -6.67
C ALA A 171 8.95 -14.85 -6.77
N LEU A 172 7.79 -14.66 -6.14
CA LEU A 172 7.10 -13.38 -6.11
C LEU A 172 7.42 -12.67 -4.79
N LEU A 173 7.80 -11.40 -4.87
CA LEU A 173 7.82 -10.49 -3.74
C LEU A 173 6.58 -9.61 -3.78
N ALA A 174 5.91 -9.43 -2.65
CA ALA A 174 4.80 -8.50 -2.52
C ALA A 174 4.94 -7.67 -1.25
N ILE A 175 4.68 -6.36 -1.36
CA ILE A 175 4.81 -5.38 -0.27
C ILE A 175 3.44 -4.75 -0.03
N ALA A 176 2.82 -5.07 1.11
CA ALA A 176 1.71 -4.29 1.64
C ALA A 176 2.28 -3.01 2.27
N PHE A 177 1.97 -1.85 1.70
CA PHE A 177 2.60 -0.56 2.00
C PHE A 177 1.52 0.45 2.39
N CYS A 178 1.44 0.79 3.68
CA CYS A 178 0.35 1.57 4.23
C CYS A 178 0.87 2.93 4.72
N VAL A 179 0.45 3.99 4.04
CA VAL A 179 0.94 5.35 4.26
C VAL A 179 -0.13 6.14 5.01
N ASN A 180 0.26 6.79 6.11
CA ASN A 180 -0.52 7.84 6.74
C ASN A 180 0.16 9.17 6.46
N VAL A 181 -0.55 10.10 5.83
CA VAL A 181 -0.06 11.42 5.47
C VAL A 181 -0.90 12.47 6.18
N SER A 182 -0.25 13.40 6.86
CA SER A 182 -0.82 14.68 7.29
C SER A 182 -0.13 15.82 6.54
N VAL A 183 -0.91 16.68 5.93
CA VAL A 183 -0.43 17.87 5.21
C VAL A 183 -0.93 19.11 5.94
N GLY A 184 -0.06 20.09 6.16
CA GLY A 184 -0.38 21.40 6.76
C GLY A 184 -1.13 22.34 5.79
N LEU A 185 -2.15 21.82 5.12
CA LEU A 185 -3.01 22.51 4.16
C LEU A 185 -4.44 22.02 4.33
N GLY A 186 -5.41 22.89 4.02
CA GLY A 186 -6.82 22.53 4.00
C GLY A 186 -7.20 21.58 2.85
N PRO A 187 -8.41 21.00 2.91
CA PRO A 187 -8.82 19.87 2.08
C PRO A 187 -8.81 20.15 0.57
N ASP A 188 -9.23 21.33 0.14
CA ASP A 188 -9.25 21.72 -1.28
C ASP A 188 -7.84 21.90 -1.84
N ALA A 189 -6.94 22.47 -1.03
CA ALA A 189 -5.54 22.68 -1.41
C ALA A 189 -4.79 21.35 -1.53
N VAL A 190 -5.01 20.42 -0.59
CA VAL A 190 -4.42 19.07 -0.65
C VAL A 190 -4.87 18.31 -1.89
N ARG A 191 -6.15 18.41 -2.25
CA ARG A 191 -6.69 17.75 -3.45
C ARG A 191 -6.16 18.31 -4.78
N ALA A 192 -5.60 19.52 -4.74
CA ALA A 192 -5.05 20.22 -5.90
C ALA A 192 -3.52 20.18 -5.98
N LEU A 193 -2.84 19.52 -5.03
CA LEU A 193 -1.38 19.46 -4.99
C LEU A 193 -0.76 18.90 -6.28
N ALA A 194 0.28 19.57 -6.73
CA ALA A 194 1.17 19.16 -7.81
C ALA A 194 2.58 18.83 -7.30
N LEU A 195 3.37 18.11 -8.11
CA LEU A 195 4.72 17.64 -7.73
C LEU A 195 5.69 18.75 -7.30
N GLY A 196 5.51 19.96 -7.81
CA GLY A 196 6.36 21.12 -7.47
C GLY A 196 5.91 21.90 -6.23
N ASP A 197 4.73 21.61 -5.70
CA ASP A 197 4.17 22.36 -4.58
C ASP A 197 4.89 21.99 -3.29
N THR A 198 5.08 22.98 -2.41
CA THR A 198 5.73 22.82 -1.11
C THR A 198 4.70 22.94 0.00
N ALA A 199 4.70 22.00 0.93
CA ALA A 199 3.86 22.03 2.12
C ALA A 199 4.61 21.42 3.31
N HIS A 200 4.04 21.57 4.50
CA HIS A 200 4.50 20.82 5.66
C HIS A 200 3.86 19.42 5.63
N PHE A 201 4.68 18.39 5.58
CA PHE A 201 4.26 17.00 5.56
C PHE A 201 4.67 16.30 6.85
N THR A 202 3.78 15.47 7.37
CA THR A 202 4.10 14.40 8.32
C THR A 202 3.64 13.09 7.70
N ILE A 203 4.56 12.15 7.54
CA ILE A 203 4.29 10.83 6.96
C ILE A 203 4.64 9.79 8.00
N ARG A 204 3.74 8.82 8.21
CA ARG A 204 4.04 7.57 8.90
C ARG A 204 3.76 6.41 7.98
N LEU A 205 4.60 5.39 8.05
CA LEU A 205 4.55 4.25 7.15
C LEU A 205 4.80 2.96 7.93
N ASN A 206 4.03 1.95 7.55
CA ASN A 206 4.34 0.57 7.86
C ASN A 206 4.29 -0.27 6.58
N ALA A 207 5.14 -1.30 6.51
CA ALA A 207 5.13 -2.22 5.40
C ALA A 207 5.41 -3.66 5.85
N ILE A 208 4.77 -4.62 5.17
CA ILE A 208 5.07 -6.06 5.29
C ILE A 208 5.40 -6.59 3.91
N THR A 209 6.55 -7.23 3.79
CA THR A 209 6.98 -7.89 2.56
C THR A 209 6.90 -9.40 2.73
N VAL A 210 6.16 -10.03 1.81
CA VAL A 210 6.05 -11.48 1.71
C VAL A 210 6.77 -11.95 0.46
N ARG A 211 7.39 -13.13 0.57
CA ARG A 211 7.97 -13.88 -0.53
C ARG A 211 7.15 -15.13 -0.73
N ARG A 212 6.62 -15.32 -1.93
CA ARG A 212 5.85 -16.50 -2.32
C ARG A 212 6.65 -17.33 -3.31
N GLU A 213 6.85 -18.60 -2.99
CA GLU A 213 7.50 -19.53 -3.91
C GLU A 213 6.63 -19.74 -5.15
N PRO A 214 7.23 -19.94 -6.32
CA PRO A 214 6.48 -20.22 -7.53
C PRO A 214 5.73 -21.55 -7.40
N VAL A 215 4.51 -21.61 -7.94
CA VAL A 215 3.76 -22.87 -8.02
C VAL A 215 4.46 -23.77 -9.06
N PRO A 216 4.84 -25.01 -8.70
CA PRO A 216 5.42 -25.94 -9.67
C PRO A 216 4.41 -26.23 -10.77
N VAL A 217 4.78 -26.03 -12.03
CA VAL A 217 3.98 -26.51 -13.16
C VAL A 217 4.16 -28.04 -13.20
N PRO A 218 3.08 -28.85 -13.07
CA PRO A 218 3.20 -30.29 -13.21
C PRO A 218 3.73 -30.62 -14.63
N ALA A 219 4.71 -31.51 -14.68
CA ALA A 219 5.36 -31.97 -15.90
C ALA A 219 4.41 -32.71 -16.86
#